data_AF-A0AA36IGC6-F1
#
_entry.id   AF-A0AA36IGC6-F1
#
_cell.length_a   1.000
_cell.length_b   1.000
_cell.length_c   1.000
_cell.angle_alpha   90.00
_cell.angle_beta   90.00
_cell.angle_gamma   90.00
#
_symmetry.space_group_name_H-M   'P 1'
#
loop_
_entity.id
_entity.type
_entity.pdbx_description
1 polymer ?
#
loop_
_entity_poly.entity_id
_entity_poly.type
_entity_poly.pdbx_seq_one_letter_code
_entity_poly.pdbx_strand_id
1 'polypeptide(L)'
;MEKMFETDVDKRLGIVYRAMGVNVEDTISQTQADSLLWTYVAVFITGSPVELLTEGEVRRALQHITTRFPRHAETKALLIYITEEVAGLTNEYDDFKLLRRILDKFGQRLGALEDRECQVMKNKLVSIEDKDGSGLVRLGDFYGTSKLDVHFTEGPAYLRANGILDESNPDDPKVIIPNYLASPSNCVQPSGYYGICCFDECENLMDQVEKQLEAPTGTPEQIAALVSSLPSASQPTNRTLPPHLLQLLDEVASHHGGSVPIHGRLFAQWMHEAYPRECNYPSASAPRDRFSQLHELEDVKEEEQTKYWNIAKQQQQQSNGTTTTSTRWVMKEELVDRKAFEAQVKKSSMSGLPVFGLGVFMALARLFMMPSSNRPASGAGRWAGRWEQ
;
A
#
# COMPACT_ATOMS: atom_id res chain seq x y z
N MET A 1 -12.75 -2.82 -0.28
CA MET A 1 -11.78 -2.33 -1.28
C MET A 1 -12.42 -2.24 -2.65
N GLU A 2 -13.01 -3.33 -3.17
CA GLU A 2 -13.70 -3.40 -4.47
C GLU A 2 -14.70 -2.25 -4.72
N LYS A 3 -15.65 -2.01 -3.80
CA LYS A 3 -16.61 -0.90 -3.91
C LYS A 3 -15.97 0.51 -4.00
N MET A 4 -14.81 0.69 -3.38
CA MET A 4 -14.08 1.96 -3.43
C MET A 4 -13.47 2.16 -4.81
N PHE A 5 -12.86 1.11 -5.37
CA PHE A 5 -12.31 1.11 -6.72
C PHE A 5 -13.40 1.34 -7.78
N GLU A 6 -14.53 0.63 -7.69
CA GLU A 6 -15.68 0.85 -8.59
C GLU A 6 -16.18 2.31 -8.57
N THR A 7 -16.21 2.92 -7.39
CA THR A 7 -16.63 4.32 -7.23
C THR A 7 -15.63 5.28 -7.88
N ASP A 8 -14.34 4.97 -7.83
CA ASP A 8 -13.29 5.72 -8.53
C ASP A 8 -13.52 5.68 -10.04
N VAL A 9 -13.72 4.46 -10.57
CA VAL A 9 -13.91 4.21 -12.01
C VAL A 9 -15.09 5.02 -12.53
N ASP A 10 -16.24 4.94 -11.86
CA ASP A 10 -17.44 5.70 -12.24
C ASP A 10 -17.19 7.22 -12.29
N LYS A 11 -16.60 7.77 -11.22
CA LYS A 11 -16.38 9.21 -11.10
C LYS A 11 -15.35 9.71 -12.12
N ARG A 12 -14.20 9.03 -12.22
CA ARG A 12 -13.11 9.40 -13.12
C ARG A 12 -13.55 9.27 -14.57
N LEU A 13 -14.22 8.18 -14.95
CA LEU A 13 -14.75 8.01 -16.30
C LEU A 13 -15.75 9.13 -16.65
N GLY A 14 -16.65 9.47 -15.72
CA GLY A 14 -17.57 10.60 -15.91
C GLY A 14 -16.87 11.95 -16.10
N ILE A 15 -15.75 12.21 -15.41
CA ILE A 15 -14.92 13.41 -15.61
C ILE A 15 -14.25 13.40 -16.98
N VAL A 16 -13.75 12.25 -17.42
CA VAL A 16 -13.12 12.06 -18.74
C VAL A 16 -14.11 12.32 -19.88
N TYR A 17 -15.33 11.79 -19.79
CA TYR A 17 -16.40 12.06 -20.76
C TYR A 17 -16.64 13.58 -20.92
N ARG A 18 -16.82 14.29 -19.81
CA ARG A 18 -17.03 15.76 -19.82
C ARG A 18 -15.84 16.50 -20.43
N ALA A 19 -14.62 16.15 -20.01
CA ALA A 19 -13.40 16.78 -20.51
C ALA A 19 -13.18 16.59 -22.02
N MET A 20 -13.68 15.49 -22.58
CA MET A 20 -13.62 15.18 -24.01
C MET A 20 -14.84 15.66 -24.80
N GLY A 21 -15.84 16.26 -24.15
CA GLY A 21 -17.05 16.75 -24.81
C GLY A 21 -17.97 15.65 -25.34
N VAL A 22 -17.92 14.46 -24.74
CA VAL A 22 -18.76 13.31 -25.11
C VAL A 22 -19.87 13.16 -24.07
N ASN A 23 -21.13 13.01 -24.51
CA ASN A 23 -22.23 12.71 -23.60
C ASN A 23 -22.23 11.22 -23.25
N VAL A 24 -22.56 10.89 -22.00
CA VAL A 24 -22.59 9.51 -21.49
C VAL A 24 -23.70 8.69 -22.15
N GLU A 25 -24.77 9.35 -22.61
CA GLU A 25 -25.92 8.72 -23.28
C GLU A 25 -25.76 8.62 -24.81
N ASP A 26 -24.70 9.20 -25.38
CA ASP A 26 -24.47 9.15 -26.82
C ASP A 26 -23.87 7.80 -27.24
N THR A 27 -24.31 7.29 -28.39
CA THR A 27 -23.64 6.22 -29.13
C THR A 27 -22.24 6.68 -29.55
N ILE A 28 -21.20 5.88 -29.27
CA ILE A 28 -19.80 6.23 -29.51
C ILE A 28 -19.12 5.22 -30.41
N SER A 29 -18.34 5.71 -31.37
CA SER A 29 -17.51 4.83 -32.21
C SER A 29 -16.42 4.13 -31.39
N GLN A 30 -15.92 2.99 -31.88
CA GLN A 30 -14.77 2.29 -31.31
C GLN A 30 -13.57 3.24 -31.07
N THR A 31 -13.26 4.10 -32.04
CA THR A 31 -12.18 5.08 -31.91
C THR A 31 -12.40 6.06 -30.75
N GLN A 32 -13.64 6.47 -30.51
CA GLN A 32 -13.99 7.32 -29.36
C GLN A 32 -13.87 6.54 -28.05
N ALA A 33 -14.32 5.29 -28.01
CA ALA A 33 -14.20 4.42 -26.85
C ALA A 33 -12.73 4.16 -26.47
N ASP A 34 -11.88 3.82 -27.44
CA ASP A 34 -10.44 3.65 -27.25
C ASP A 34 -9.79 4.93 -26.71
N SER A 35 -10.22 6.09 -27.21
CA SER A 35 -9.74 7.38 -26.75
C SER A 35 -10.18 7.68 -25.31
N LEU A 36 -11.43 7.37 -24.94
CA LEU A 36 -11.96 7.53 -23.59
C LEU A 36 -11.23 6.60 -22.61
N LEU A 37 -11.06 5.33 -22.95
CA LEU A 37 -10.36 4.33 -22.14
C LEU A 37 -8.89 4.72 -21.92
N TRP A 38 -8.19 5.13 -22.98
CA TRP A 38 -6.80 5.58 -22.85
C TRP A 38 -6.66 6.86 -22.03
N THR A 39 -7.60 7.80 -22.19
CA THR A 39 -7.63 9.03 -21.40
C THR A 39 -7.87 8.74 -19.93
N TYR A 40 -8.78 7.81 -19.62
CA TYR A 40 -8.96 7.30 -18.27
C TYR A 40 -7.66 6.76 -17.70
N VAL A 41 -6.96 5.88 -18.43
CA VAL A 41 -5.69 5.29 -17.97
C VAL A 41 -4.62 6.36 -17.74
N ALA A 42 -4.51 7.34 -18.65
CA ALA A 42 -3.57 8.45 -18.48
C ALA A 42 -3.79 9.21 -17.18
N VAL A 43 -5.06 9.50 -16.87
CA VAL A 43 -5.47 10.23 -15.67
C VAL A 43 -5.38 9.36 -14.42
N PHE A 44 -5.60 8.06 -14.55
CA PHE A 44 -5.47 7.10 -13.46
C PHE A 44 -4.02 6.97 -12.99
N ILE A 45 -3.07 6.94 -13.92
CA ILE A 45 -1.64 6.72 -13.63
C ILE A 45 -0.92 8.03 -13.30
N THR A 46 -1.17 9.10 -14.06
CA THR A 46 -0.36 10.33 -14.00
C THR A 46 -1.15 11.58 -13.59
N GLY A 47 -2.45 11.42 -13.35
CA GLY A 47 -3.35 12.51 -12.98
C GLY A 47 -3.44 12.69 -11.47
N SER A 48 -4.14 13.76 -11.08
CA SER A 48 -4.49 14.01 -9.69
C SER A 48 -5.47 12.94 -9.17
N PRO A 49 -5.55 12.76 -7.84
CA PRO A 49 -6.61 11.98 -7.22
C PRO A 49 -7.99 12.36 -7.75
N VAL A 50 -8.90 11.39 -7.88
CA VAL A 50 -10.24 11.63 -8.50
C VAL A 50 -11.02 12.76 -7.83
N GLU A 51 -10.78 13.00 -6.55
CA GLU A 51 -11.42 14.06 -5.75
C GLU A 51 -10.97 15.46 -6.17
N LEU A 52 -9.76 15.58 -6.70
CA LEU A 52 -9.15 16.82 -7.14
C LEU A 52 -9.17 16.97 -8.66
N LEU A 53 -9.56 15.91 -9.37
CA LEU A 53 -9.47 15.83 -10.82
C LEU A 53 -10.43 16.80 -11.53
N THR A 54 -9.84 17.68 -12.34
CA THR A 54 -10.50 18.66 -13.18
C THR A 54 -10.37 18.32 -14.67
N GLU A 55 -11.24 18.87 -15.52
CA GLU A 55 -11.15 18.68 -16.98
C GLU A 55 -9.82 19.20 -17.57
N GLY A 56 -9.23 20.25 -16.95
CA GLY A 56 -7.92 20.74 -17.32
C GLY A 56 -6.80 19.74 -17.02
N GLU A 57 -6.90 19.01 -15.90
CA GLU A 57 -5.96 17.94 -15.56
C GLU A 57 -6.07 16.73 -16.45
N VAL A 58 -7.28 16.39 -16.91
CA VAL A 58 -7.47 15.32 -17.90
C VAL A 58 -6.63 15.56 -19.14
N ARG A 59 -6.67 16.78 -19.69
CA ARG A 59 -5.86 17.15 -20.86
C ARG A 59 -4.36 17.13 -20.58
N ARG A 60 -3.94 17.57 -19.39
CA ARG A 60 -2.52 17.54 -18.98
C ARG A 60 -2.00 16.10 -18.86
N ALA A 61 -2.80 15.19 -18.29
CA ALA A 61 -2.40 13.80 -18.13
C ALA A 61 -2.08 13.13 -19.48
N LEU A 62 -2.93 13.35 -20.49
CA LEU A 62 -2.69 12.83 -21.86
C LEU A 62 -1.39 13.35 -22.49
N GLN A 63 -1.06 14.62 -22.28
CA GLN A 63 0.15 15.23 -22.84
C GLN A 63 1.42 14.66 -22.20
N HIS A 64 1.34 14.26 -20.93
CA HIS A 64 2.50 13.86 -20.15
C HIS A 64 2.62 12.37 -19.91
N ILE A 65 1.61 11.55 -20.23
CA ILE A 65 1.64 10.11 -19.94
C ILE A 65 2.87 9.43 -20.53
N THR A 66 3.27 9.76 -21.76
CA THR A 66 4.44 9.15 -22.40
C THR A 66 5.76 9.55 -21.73
N THR A 67 5.82 10.75 -21.16
CA THR A 67 7.01 11.29 -20.48
C THR A 67 7.09 10.89 -19.00
N ARG A 68 5.95 10.79 -18.31
CA ARG A 68 5.86 10.48 -16.88
C ARG A 68 5.73 8.99 -16.63
N PHE A 69 5.31 8.23 -17.64
CA PHE A 69 5.09 6.81 -17.54
C PHE A 69 5.74 6.10 -18.73
N PRO A 70 7.05 5.79 -18.61
CA PRO A 70 7.84 5.20 -19.69
C PRO A 70 7.21 3.95 -20.33
N ARG A 71 6.46 3.15 -19.56
CA ARG A 71 5.77 1.92 -20.02
C ARG A 71 4.32 2.09 -20.47
N HIS A 72 3.97 3.30 -20.92
CA HIS A 72 2.67 3.56 -21.53
C HIS A 72 2.34 2.59 -22.68
N ALA A 73 3.35 2.06 -23.40
CA ALA A 73 3.15 1.13 -24.51
C ALA A 73 2.62 -0.24 -24.05
N GLU A 74 3.25 -0.86 -23.06
CA GLU A 74 2.82 -2.14 -22.47
C GLU A 74 1.45 -2.03 -21.83
N THR A 75 1.22 -0.91 -21.15
CA THR A 75 -0.07 -0.63 -20.50
C THR A 75 -1.18 -0.44 -21.53
N LYS A 76 -0.89 0.23 -22.65
CA LYS A 76 -1.82 0.33 -23.77
C LYS A 76 -2.11 -1.03 -24.40
N ALA A 77 -1.11 -1.89 -24.54
CA ALA A 77 -1.30 -3.26 -25.03
C ALA A 77 -2.17 -4.10 -24.09
N LEU A 78 -1.98 -3.98 -22.77
CA LEU A 78 -2.85 -4.62 -21.77
C LEU A 78 -4.29 -4.11 -21.88
N LEU A 79 -4.49 -2.80 -22.00
CA LEU A 79 -5.82 -2.21 -22.17
C LEU A 79 -6.51 -2.76 -23.43
N ILE A 80 -5.82 -2.80 -24.57
CA ILE A 80 -6.36 -3.36 -25.82
C ILE A 80 -6.78 -4.82 -25.63
N TYR A 81 -5.90 -5.64 -25.06
CA TYR A 81 -6.20 -7.05 -24.80
C TYR A 81 -7.45 -7.22 -23.91
N ILE A 82 -7.60 -6.42 -22.85
CA ILE A 82 -8.75 -6.49 -21.95
C ILE A 82 -10.02 -5.99 -22.65
N THR A 83 -9.92 -4.93 -23.46
CA THR A 83 -11.02 -4.44 -24.28
C THR A 83 -11.55 -5.55 -25.20
N GLU A 84 -10.67 -6.26 -25.91
CA GLU A 84 -11.04 -7.40 -26.75
C GLU A 84 -11.67 -8.54 -25.94
N GLU A 85 -11.10 -8.84 -24.76
CA GLU A 85 -11.61 -9.90 -23.87
C GLU A 85 -13.02 -9.61 -23.34
N VAL A 86 -13.34 -8.34 -23.05
CA VAL A 86 -14.62 -7.94 -22.42
C VAL A 86 -15.69 -7.60 -23.47
N ALA A 87 -15.32 -6.90 -24.55
CA ALA A 87 -16.26 -6.55 -25.62
C ALA A 87 -16.51 -7.74 -26.57
N GLY A 88 -15.59 -8.70 -26.68
CA GLY A 88 -15.72 -9.82 -27.60
C GLY A 88 -15.79 -9.36 -29.06
N LEU A 89 -16.80 -9.82 -29.81
CA LEU A 89 -17.03 -9.43 -31.22
C LEU A 89 -17.95 -8.22 -31.39
N THR A 90 -18.39 -7.58 -30.31
CA THR A 90 -19.33 -6.45 -30.42
C THR A 90 -18.60 -5.19 -30.85
N ASN A 91 -19.00 -4.61 -31.98
CA ASN A 91 -18.49 -3.31 -32.44
C ASN A 91 -19.24 -2.12 -31.82
N GLU A 92 -20.19 -2.36 -30.91
CA GLU A 92 -20.99 -1.34 -30.24
C GLU A 92 -20.38 -1.04 -28.87
N TYR A 93 -19.61 0.04 -28.80
CA TYR A 93 -18.98 0.54 -27.57
C TYR A 93 -19.87 1.55 -26.83
N ASP A 94 -21.17 1.54 -27.12
CA ASP A 94 -22.14 2.59 -26.82
C ASP A 94 -22.64 2.60 -25.36
N ASP A 95 -22.08 1.73 -24.52
CA ASP A 95 -22.53 1.54 -23.14
C ASP A 95 -21.43 1.99 -22.17
N PHE A 96 -21.69 3.06 -21.42
CA PHE A 96 -20.85 3.48 -20.29
C PHE A 96 -20.53 2.31 -19.35
N LYS A 97 -21.48 1.38 -19.15
CA LYS A 97 -21.26 0.19 -18.32
C LYS A 97 -20.28 -0.79 -18.95
N LEU A 98 -20.19 -0.86 -20.28
CA LEU A 98 -19.18 -1.68 -20.96
C LEU A 98 -17.79 -1.10 -20.70
N LEU A 99 -17.60 0.22 -20.91
CA LEU A 99 -16.31 0.88 -20.64
C LEU A 99 -15.93 0.74 -19.17
N ARG A 100 -16.89 0.91 -18.25
CA ARG A 100 -16.68 0.64 -16.83
C ARG A 100 -16.19 -0.78 -16.57
N ARG A 101 -16.85 -1.82 -17.11
CA ARG A 101 -16.42 -3.22 -16.93
C ARG A 101 -15.01 -3.49 -17.46
N ILE A 102 -14.65 -2.88 -18.59
CA ILE A 102 -13.29 -2.95 -19.16
C ILE A 102 -12.29 -2.37 -18.16
N LEU A 103 -12.56 -1.17 -17.64
CA LEU A 103 -11.70 -0.48 -16.69
C LEU A 103 -11.61 -1.19 -15.33
N ASP A 104 -12.72 -1.78 -14.88
CA ASP A 104 -12.74 -2.58 -13.65
C ASP A 104 -11.77 -3.76 -13.76
N LYS A 105 -11.84 -4.50 -14.88
CA LYS A 105 -10.96 -5.63 -15.18
C LYS A 105 -9.52 -5.19 -15.44
N PHE A 106 -9.32 -4.02 -16.03
CA PHE A 106 -8.00 -3.41 -16.21
C PHE A 106 -7.33 -3.14 -14.86
N GLY A 107 -8.00 -2.49 -13.91
CA GLY A 107 -7.41 -2.23 -12.59
C GLY A 107 -7.06 -3.50 -11.82
N GLN A 108 -7.88 -4.55 -11.92
CA GLN A 108 -7.59 -5.85 -11.33
C GLN A 108 -6.29 -6.50 -11.87
N ARG A 109 -5.94 -6.23 -13.14
CA ARG A 109 -4.73 -6.78 -13.78
C ARG A 109 -3.54 -5.84 -13.73
N LEU A 110 -3.75 -4.55 -13.48
CA LEU A 110 -2.69 -3.55 -13.43
C LEU A 110 -1.66 -3.90 -12.34
N GLY A 111 -2.10 -4.38 -11.17
CA GLY A 111 -1.20 -4.78 -10.09
C GLY A 111 -0.14 -5.81 -10.51
N ALA A 112 -0.49 -6.76 -11.39
CA ALA A 112 0.47 -7.75 -11.89
C ALA A 112 1.48 -7.17 -12.89
N LEU A 113 1.14 -6.07 -13.56
CA LEU A 113 2.04 -5.35 -14.46
C LEU A 113 2.98 -4.42 -13.66
N GLU A 114 2.47 -3.80 -12.58
CA GLU A 114 3.25 -3.01 -11.62
C GLU A 114 4.28 -3.88 -10.88
N ASP A 115 3.88 -5.08 -10.43
CA ASP A 115 4.79 -6.01 -9.74
C ASP A 115 6.05 -6.33 -10.56
N ARG A 116 5.94 -6.41 -11.90
CA ARG A 116 7.12 -6.64 -12.76
C ARG A 116 8.16 -5.51 -12.67
N GLU A 117 7.75 -4.25 -12.53
CA GLU A 117 8.72 -3.14 -12.36
C GLU A 117 9.37 -3.22 -10.99
N CYS A 118 8.57 -3.48 -9.96
CA CYS A 118 9.06 -3.66 -8.61
C CYS A 118 10.09 -4.79 -8.54
N GLN A 119 9.89 -5.87 -9.29
CA GLN A 119 10.88 -6.95 -9.42
C GLN A 119 12.16 -6.50 -10.15
N VAL A 120 12.07 -5.68 -11.21
CA VAL A 120 13.26 -5.09 -11.86
C VAL A 120 14.04 -4.20 -10.91
N MET A 121 13.35 -3.29 -10.19
CA MET A 121 13.96 -2.43 -9.18
C MET A 121 14.58 -3.24 -8.05
N LYS A 122 13.87 -4.24 -7.53
CA LYS A 122 14.36 -5.16 -6.51
C LYS A 122 15.62 -5.88 -6.96
N ASN A 123 15.59 -6.51 -8.14
CA ASN A 123 16.75 -7.21 -8.68
C ASN A 123 17.96 -6.28 -8.84
N LYS A 124 17.72 -5.04 -9.25
CA LYS A 124 18.75 -4.01 -9.37
C LYS A 124 19.37 -3.64 -8.02
N LEU A 125 18.56 -3.51 -6.97
CA LEU A 125 19.01 -3.22 -5.61
C LEU A 125 19.76 -4.41 -5.01
N VAL A 126 19.23 -5.62 -5.19
CA VAL A 126 19.88 -6.87 -4.77
C VAL A 126 21.25 -7.02 -5.42
N SER A 127 21.42 -6.60 -6.69
CA SER A 127 22.71 -6.68 -7.40
C SER A 127 23.80 -5.75 -6.83
N ILE A 128 23.46 -4.83 -5.93
CA ILE A 128 24.38 -3.85 -5.32
C ILE A 128 24.29 -3.87 -3.78
N GLU A 129 23.84 -4.99 -3.21
CA GLU A 129 23.83 -5.17 -1.76
C GLU A 129 25.22 -5.00 -1.15
N ASP A 130 25.28 -4.44 0.06
CA ASP A 130 26.50 -4.31 0.85
C ASP A 130 27.13 -5.69 1.13
N LYS A 131 26.27 -6.65 1.50
CA LYS A 131 26.62 -8.05 1.71
C LYS A 131 25.53 -8.92 1.11
N ASP A 132 25.93 -10.00 0.47
CA ASP A 132 24.98 -10.94 -0.12
C ASP A 132 23.99 -11.45 0.95
N GLY A 133 22.70 -11.33 0.64
CA GLY A 133 21.60 -11.75 1.50
C GLY A 133 21.24 -10.76 2.61
N SER A 134 21.88 -9.59 2.65
CA SER A 134 21.63 -8.60 3.73
C SER A 134 20.34 -7.82 3.57
N GLY A 135 19.81 -7.66 2.35
CA GLY A 135 18.69 -6.75 2.09
C GLY A 135 19.05 -5.27 2.23
N LEU A 136 20.34 -4.92 2.25
CA LEU A 136 20.85 -3.57 2.51
C LEU A 136 21.75 -3.08 1.38
N VAL A 137 21.53 -1.85 0.92
CA VAL A 137 22.36 -1.18 -0.09
C VAL A 137 23.00 0.05 0.52
N ARG A 138 24.32 0.25 0.38
CA ARG A 138 24.95 1.50 0.85
C ARG A 138 24.34 2.69 0.12
N LEU A 139 24.02 3.76 0.85
CA LEU A 139 23.35 4.92 0.24
C LEU A 139 24.15 5.54 -0.91
N GLY A 140 25.49 5.49 -0.84
CA GLY A 140 26.35 5.90 -1.95
C GLY A 140 26.19 5.03 -3.21
N ASP A 141 26.11 3.71 -3.04
CA ASP A 141 25.93 2.77 -4.17
C ASP A 141 24.51 2.86 -4.74
N PHE A 142 23.51 3.19 -3.90
CA PHE A 142 22.13 3.49 -4.32
C PHE A 142 22.06 4.66 -5.30
N TYR A 143 22.76 5.77 -5.03
CA TYR A 143 22.84 6.91 -5.96
C TYR A 143 23.82 6.68 -7.12
N GLY A 144 24.78 5.77 -6.96
CA GLY A 144 25.78 5.41 -7.98
C GLY A 144 25.24 4.64 -9.18
N THR A 145 23.93 4.41 -9.26
CA THR A 145 23.26 3.67 -10.34
C THR A 145 23.09 4.45 -11.64
N SER A 146 23.69 5.64 -11.76
CA SER A 146 23.64 6.54 -12.93
C SER A 146 24.11 5.93 -14.27
N LYS A 147 24.70 4.73 -14.27
CA LYS A 147 25.12 3.98 -15.47
C LYS A 147 24.11 2.92 -15.94
N LEU A 148 22.95 2.80 -15.32
CA LEU A 148 21.95 1.76 -15.58
C LEU A 148 20.56 2.39 -15.81
N ASP A 149 19.68 1.69 -16.52
CA ASP A 149 18.37 2.18 -16.97
C ASP A 149 17.37 2.52 -15.83
N VAL A 150 17.72 2.24 -14.57
CA VAL A 150 16.94 2.59 -13.37
C VAL A 150 17.78 3.52 -12.51
N HIS A 151 17.27 4.75 -12.33
CA HIS A 151 17.89 5.77 -11.48
C HIS A 151 17.07 5.95 -10.21
N PHE A 152 17.77 6.06 -9.08
CA PHE A 152 17.16 6.34 -7.79
C PHE A 152 17.55 7.74 -7.34
N THR A 153 16.56 8.60 -7.09
CA THR A 153 16.80 10.03 -6.90
C THR A 153 16.23 10.57 -5.60
N GLU A 154 15.57 9.77 -4.77
CA GLU A 154 14.95 10.26 -3.55
C GLU A 154 15.97 10.81 -2.55
N GLY A 155 15.71 12.02 -2.05
CA GLY A 155 16.55 12.69 -1.06
C GLY A 155 16.70 11.92 0.27
N PRO A 156 17.86 12.01 0.96
CA PRO A 156 18.07 11.34 2.25
C PRO A 156 17.06 11.76 3.33
N ALA A 157 16.54 12.99 3.26
CA ALA A 157 15.48 13.45 4.15
C ALA A 157 14.19 12.64 3.98
N TYR A 158 13.77 12.42 2.72
CA TYR A 158 12.60 11.61 2.39
C TYR A 158 12.81 10.14 2.79
N LEU A 159 13.98 9.57 2.45
CA LEU A 159 14.30 8.19 2.77
C LEU A 159 14.29 7.93 4.29
N ARG A 160 14.84 8.88 5.07
CA ARG A 160 14.82 8.81 6.53
C ARG A 160 13.40 8.93 7.10
N ALA A 161 12.61 9.90 6.61
CA ALA A 161 11.26 10.14 7.09
C ALA A 161 10.32 8.94 6.87
N ASN A 162 10.60 8.12 5.85
CA ASN A 162 9.87 6.90 5.51
C ASN A 162 10.47 5.62 6.12
N GLY A 163 11.48 5.72 6.99
CA GLY A 163 12.09 4.55 7.62
C GLY A 163 12.82 3.64 6.62
N ILE A 164 13.25 4.19 5.48
CA ILE A 164 13.95 3.45 4.41
C ILE A 164 15.44 3.33 4.73
N LEU A 165 15.99 4.29 5.49
CA LEU A 165 17.41 4.26 5.88
C LEU A 165 17.64 3.47 7.17
N ASP A 166 18.58 2.53 7.10
CA ASP A 166 19.33 2.04 8.23
C ASP A 166 20.50 3.00 8.53
N GLU A 167 20.39 3.70 9.66
CA GLU A 167 21.39 4.63 10.17
C GLU A 167 22.06 4.13 11.46
N SER A 168 22.04 2.82 11.70
CA SER A 168 22.72 2.20 12.84
C SER A 168 24.23 2.50 12.84
N ASN A 169 24.80 2.73 11.66
CA ASN A 169 26.06 3.43 11.48
C ASN A 169 25.80 4.76 10.74
N PRO A 170 25.79 5.91 11.44
CA PRO A 170 25.55 7.22 10.81
C PRO A 170 26.58 7.60 9.75
N ASP A 171 27.79 7.04 9.84
CA ASP A 171 28.88 7.27 8.87
C ASP A 171 28.79 6.35 7.64
N ASP A 172 27.79 5.46 7.59
CA ASP A 172 27.58 4.50 6.49
C ASP A 172 26.11 4.09 6.39
N PRO A 173 25.20 5.06 6.11
CA PRO A 173 23.78 4.78 6.03
C PRO A 173 23.47 3.86 4.86
N LYS A 174 22.50 2.96 5.05
CA LYS A 174 22.09 1.96 4.06
C LYS A 174 20.59 2.07 3.79
N VAL A 175 20.20 1.82 2.55
CA VAL A 175 18.81 1.65 2.14
C VAL A 175 18.39 0.21 2.46
N ILE A 176 17.26 0.07 3.16
CA ILE A 176 16.58 -1.20 3.40
C ILE A 176 15.71 -1.50 2.19
N ILE A 177 16.09 -2.52 1.41
CA ILE A 177 15.47 -2.84 0.11
C ILE A 177 13.94 -2.98 0.21
N PRO A 178 13.38 -3.85 1.08
CA PRO A 178 11.93 -4.00 1.17
C PRO A 178 11.24 -2.68 1.56
N ASN A 179 11.81 -1.91 2.50
CA ASN A 179 11.23 -0.62 2.92
C ASN A 179 11.20 0.40 1.77
N TYR A 180 12.22 0.40 0.91
CA TYR A 180 12.24 1.25 -0.28
C TYR A 180 11.13 0.82 -1.25
N LEU A 181 11.01 -0.48 -1.57
CA LEU A 181 9.97 -0.99 -2.47
C LEU A 181 8.57 -0.67 -1.94
N ALA A 182 8.35 -0.80 -0.63
CA ALA A 182 7.07 -0.48 0.01
C ALA A 182 6.80 1.03 0.21
N SER A 183 7.72 1.90 -0.23
CA SER A 183 7.63 3.34 0.03
C SER A 183 6.62 4.05 -0.88
N PRO A 184 6.09 5.22 -0.45
CA PRO A 184 5.10 5.97 -1.24
C PRO A 184 5.59 6.42 -2.63
N SER A 185 6.90 6.58 -2.85
CA SER A 185 7.46 6.94 -4.17
C SER A 185 7.30 5.82 -5.20
N ASN A 186 7.07 4.58 -4.73
CA ASN A 186 6.83 3.40 -5.54
C ASN A 186 5.33 3.01 -5.59
N CYS A 187 4.45 4.00 -5.43
CA CYS A 187 3.00 3.82 -5.50
C CYS A 187 2.35 4.78 -6.49
N VAL A 188 1.37 4.29 -7.26
CA VAL A 188 0.40 5.10 -7.98
C VAL A 188 -0.78 5.40 -7.05
N GLN A 189 -1.10 6.68 -6.85
CA GLN A 189 -2.24 7.12 -6.00
C GLN A 189 -3.38 7.68 -6.86
N PRO A 190 -4.22 6.82 -7.46
CA PRO A 190 -5.34 7.28 -8.25
C PRO A 190 -6.39 8.00 -7.40
N SER A 191 -6.49 7.72 -6.10
CA SER A 191 -7.48 8.35 -5.20
C SER A 191 -6.89 8.70 -3.84
N GLY A 192 -7.62 9.48 -3.06
CA GLY A 192 -7.26 9.74 -1.65
C GLY A 192 -7.50 8.58 -0.69
N TYR A 193 -8.04 7.43 -1.15
CA TYR A 193 -8.45 6.32 -0.27
C TYR A 193 -7.87 4.95 -0.67
N TYR A 194 -7.20 4.81 -1.81
CA TYR A 194 -6.38 3.65 -2.15
C TYR A 194 -5.21 4.03 -3.06
N GLY A 195 -4.14 3.26 -2.97
CA GLY A 195 -2.98 3.32 -3.86
C GLY A 195 -2.65 1.92 -4.40
N ILE A 196 -1.97 1.89 -5.54
CA ILE A 196 -1.40 0.68 -6.13
C ILE A 196 0.11 0.80 -5.96
N CYS A 197 0.67 -0.05 -5.11
CA CYS A 197 2.07 -0.02 -4.73
C CYS A 197 2.78 -1.30 -5.20
N CYS A 198 4.11 -1.30 -5.09
CA CYS A 198 4.87 -2.53 -5.16
C CYS A 198 4.34 -3.59 -4.21
N PHE A 199 4.36 -4.83 -4.69
CA PHE A 199 3.87 -5.98 -3.95
C PHE A 199 4.74 -6.22 -2.71
N ASP A 200 4.09 -6.38 -1.55
CA ASP A 200 4.78 -6.75 -0.31
C ASP A 200 4.89 -8.28 -0.23
N GLU A 201 6.06 -8.80 -0.55
CA GLU A 201 6.33 -10.24 -0.52
C GLU A 201 6.26 -10.82 0.90
N CYS A 202 6.44 -10.00 1.93
CA CYS A 202 6.29 -10.43 3.31
C CYS A 202 4.85 -10.79 3.64
N GLU A 203 3.87 -10.09 3.06
CA GLU A 203 2.46 -10.37 3.30
C GLU A 203 2.11 -11.80 2.84
N ASN A 204 2.68 -12.28 1.73
CA ASN A 204 2.54 -13.68 1.31
C ASN A 204 3.16 -14.68 2.30
N LEU A 205 4.23 -14.30 2.99
CA LEU A 205 4.84 -15.12 4.04
C LEU A 205 3.95 -15.10 5.29
N MET A 206 3.44 -13.93 5.66
CA MET A 206 2.52 -13.74 6.78
C MET A 206 1.21 -14.50 6.59
N ASP A 207 0.60 -14.46 5.40
CA ASP A 207 -0.57 -15.25 5.04
C ASP A 207 -0.36 -16.75 5.31
N GLN A 208 0.84 -17.26 5.01
CA GLN A 208 1.18 -18.66 5.27
C GLN A 208 1.43 -18.94 6.74
N VAL A 209 2.06 -18.02 7.48
CA VAL A 209 2.22 -18.12 8.93
C VAL A 209 0.85 -18.15 9.60
N GLU A 210 -0.03 -17.21 9.27
CA GLU A 210 -1.39 -17.10 9.82
C GLU A 210 -2.22 -18.34 9.52
N LYS A 211 -2.20 -18.80 8.27
CA LYS A 211 -2.93 -19.99 7.83
C LYS A 211 -2.47 -21.26 8.54
N GLN A 212 -1.16 -21.42 8.80
CA GLN A 212 -0.64 -22.63 9.44
C GLN A 212 -0.68 -22.56 10.96
N LEU A 213 -0.55 -21.37 11.54
CA LEU A 213 -0.61 -21.17 12.98
C LEU A 213 -2.06 -21.21 13.50
N GLU A 214 -3.02 -20.72 12.70
CA GLU A 214 -4.44 -20.62 13.03
C GLU A 214 -4.73 -19.91 14.37
N ALA A 215 -3.80 -19.07 14.82
CA ALA A 215 -3.85 -18.38 16.10
C ALA A 215 -3.08 -17.05 16.04
N PRO A 216 -3.46 -16.05 16.86
CA PRO A 216 -2.77 -14.75 16.90
C PRO A 216 -1.40 -14.80 17.62
N THR A 217 -1.08 -15.93 18.26
CA THR A 217 0.16 -16.15 19.01
C THR A 217 0.61 -17.60 18.88
N GLY A 218 1.92 -17.87 18.88
CA GLY A 218 2.50 -19.22 18.90
C GLY A 218 3.67 -19.36 19.87
N THR A 219 4.08 -20.58 20.19
CA THR A 219 5.34 -20.81 20.92
C THR A 219 6.55 -20.55 20.01
N PRO A 220 7.73 -20.19 20.56
CA PRO A 220 8.97 -20.05 19.77
C PRO A 220 9.25 -21.24 18.85
N GLU A 221 9.07 -22.46 19.36
CA GLU A 221 9.33 -23.70 18.61
C GLU A 221 8.37 -23.88 17.44
N GLN A 222 7.08 -23.59 17.65
CA GLN A 222 6.08 -23.64 16.58
C GLN A 222 6.39 -22.61 15.50
N ILE A 223 6.65 -21.36 15.86
CA ILE A 223 6.98 -20.28 14.92
C ILE A 223 8.24 -20.60 14.13
N ALA A 224 9.31 -21.06 14.80
CA ALA A 224 10.56 -21.46 14.17
C ALA A 224 10.36 -22.61 13.18
N ALA A 225 9.58 -23.63 13.55
CA ALA A 225 9.27 -24.76 12.68
C ALA A 225 8.50 -24.31 11.43
N LEU A 226 7.48 -23.46 11.59
CA LEU A 226 6.72 -22.92 10.47
C LEU A 226 7.64 -22.14 9.53
N VAL A 227 8.34 -21.14 10.05
CA VAL A 227 9.17 -20.22 9.25
C VAL A 227 10.38 -20.92 8.61
N SER A 228 10.96 -21.93 9.27
CA SER A 228 12.03 -22.73 8.63
C SER A 228 11.54 -23.48 7.38
N SER A 229 10.26 -23.82 7.31
CA SER A 229 9.66 -24.53 6.16
C SER A 229 9.20 -23.60 5.03
N LEU A 230 9.00 -22.31 5.30
CA LEU A 230 8.47 -21.33 4.33
C LEU A 230 9.54 -20.89 3.32
N PRO A 231 9.37 -21.19 2.01
CA PRO A 231 10.29 -20.72 0.99
C PRO A 231 10.02 -19.26 0.60
N SER A 232 11.05 -18.58 0.12
CA SER A 232 10.94 -17.31 -0.62
C SER A 232 11.87 -17.32 -1.83
N ALA A 233 11.91 -16.23 -2.60
CA ALA A 233 12.86 -16.08 -3.68
C ALA A 233 14.33 -16.13 -3.19
N SER A 234 14.60 -15.69 -1.95
CA SER A 234 15.94 -15.69 -1.36
C SER A 234 16.21 -16.78 -0.32
N GLN A 235 15.18 -17.48 0.16
CA GLN A 235 15.30 -18.49 1.22
C GLN A 235 14.76 -19.86 0.78
N PRO A 236 15.52 -20.95 0.97
CA PRO A 236 15.04 -22.29 0.65
C PRO A 236 14.06 -22.80 1.71
N THR A 237 13.21 -23.75 1.32
CA THR A 237 12.38 -24.52 2.26
C THR A 237 13.24 -25.41 3.16
N ASN A 238 12.76 -25.68 4.38
CA ASN A 238 13.40 -26.52 5.41
C ASN A 238 14.82 -26.06 5.77
N ARG A 239 15.03 -24.75 5.85
CA ARG A 239 16.33 -24.16 6.22
C ARG A 239 16.57 -24.22 7.73
N THR A 240 17.84 -24.29 8.12
CA THR A 240 18.22 -24.14 9.53
C THR A 240 18.27 -22.67 9.90
N LEU A 241 17.44 -22.23 10.85
CA LEU A 241 17.50 -20.86 11.37
C LEU A 241 18.77 -20.66 12.22
N PRO A 242 19.51 -19.55 12.04
CA PRO A 242 20.65 -19.23 12.89
C PRO A 242 20.28 -19.18 14.39
N PRO A 243 21.18 -19.60 15.31
CA PRO A 243 20.89 -19.63 16.75
C PRO A 243 20.39 -18.30 17.33
N HIS A 244 20.90 -17.18 16.81
CA HIS A 244 20.45 -15.85 17.21
C HIS A 244 18.96 -15.61 16.92
N LEU A 245 18.42 -16.07 15.79
CA LEU A 245 16.98 -15.93 15.49
C LEU A 245 16.12 -16.72 16.48
N LEU A 246 16.57 -17.90 16.91
CA LEU A 246 15.86 -18.69 17.91
C LEU A 246 15.87 -17.99 19.27
N GLN A 247 17.02 -17.46 19.68
CA GLN A 247 17.15 -16.66 20.89
C GLN A 247 16.22 -15.45 20.87
N LEU A 248 16.13 -14.74 19.74
CA LEU A 248 15.21 -13.61 19.61
C LEU A 248 13.74 -14.03 19.79
N LEU A 249 13.31 -15.19 19.26
CA LEU A 249 11.95 -15.68 19.53
C LEU A 249 11.72 -15.97 21.01
N ASP A 250 12.70 -16.56 21.69
CA ASP A 250 12.62 -16.83 23.13
C ASP A 250 12.54 -15.54 23.95
N GLU A 251 13.27 -14.49 23.53
CA GLU A 251 13.20 -13.16 24.15
C GLU A 251 11.83 -12.51 23.95
N VAL A 252 11.27 -12.59 22.73
CA VAL A 252 9.90 -12.10 22.45
C VAL A 252 8.87 -12.87 23.26
N ALA A 253 8.95 -14.20 23.31
CA ALA A 253 8.05 -15.02 24.10
C ALA A 253 8.16 -14.71 25.60
N SER A 254 9.38 -14.56 26.12
CA SER A 254 9.61 -14.19 27.52
C SER A 254 8.99 -12.83 27.86
N HIS A 255 9.06 -11.88 26.93
CA HIS A 255 8.41 -10.57 27.07
C HIS A 255 6.86 -10.66 27.08
N HIS A 256 6.29 -11.69 26.46
CA HIS A 256 4.84 -11.88 26.26
C HIS A 256 4.23 -13.07 27.01
N GLY A 257 4.87 -13.52 28.10
CA GLY A 257 4.32 -14.56 28.96
C GLY A 257 4.38 -15.98 28.39
N GLY A 258 5.36 -16.24 27.52
CA GLY A 258 5.66 -17.56 26.95
C GLY A 258 5.19 -17.77 25.51
N SER A 259 4.59 -16.76 24.87
CA SER A 259 4.08 -16.84 23.50
C SER A 259 4.52 -15.65 22.66
N VAL A 260 4.70 -15.86 21.36
CA VAL A 260 5.08 -14.84 20.36
C VAL A 260 3.83 -14.33 19.64
N PRO A 261 3.44 -13.05 19.78
CA PRO A 261 2.37 -12.45 18.98
C PRO A 261 2.82 -12.18 17.55
N ILE A 262 2.09 -12.71 16.55
CA ILE A 262 2.53 -12.62 15.14
C ILE A 262 2.17 -11.31 14.44
N HIS A 263 1.33 -10.46 15.05
CA HIS A 263 1.00 -9.13 14.52
C HIS A 263 1.66 -8.00 15.32
N GLY A 264 2.74 -8.31 16.03
CA GLY A 264 3.51 -7.34 16.80
C GLY A 264 4.72 -6.81 16.04
N ARG A 265 5.17 -5.60 16.40
CA ARG A 265 6.42 -5.01 15.91
C ARG A 265 7.62 -5.94 16.14
N LEU A 266 7.69 -6.62 17.28
CA LEU A 266 8.82 -7.51 17.57
C LEU A 266 8.87 -8.70 16.59
N PHE A 267 7.72 -9.29 16.27
CA PHE A 267 7.66 -10.35 15.27
C PHE A 267 7.96 -9.84 13.86
N ALA A 268 7.51 -8.64 13.50
CA ALA A 268 7.87 -8.01 12.22
C ALA A 268 9.38 -7.77 12.09
N GLN A 269 10.06 -7.30 13.14
CA GLN A 269 11.54 -7.22 13.15
C GLN A 269 12.17 -8.60 12.96
N TRP A 270 11.60 -9.62 13.61
CA TRP A 270 12.13 -10.98 13.52
C TRP A 270 11.96 -11.56 12.11
N MET A 271 10.82 -11.31 11.47
CA MET A 271 10.57 -11.66 10.07
C MET A 271 11.52 -10.93 9.12
N HIS A 272 11.85 -9.65 9.38
CA HIS A 272 12.88 -8.94 8.62
C HIS A 272 14.26 -9.61 8.74
N GLU A 273 14.67 -10.01 9.94
CA GLU A 273 15.94 -10.72 10.13
C GLU A 273 15.92 -12.13 9.51
N ALA A 274 14.75 -12.78 9.46
CA ALA A 274 14.58 -14.09 8.86
C ALA A 274 14.48 -14.06 7.32
N TYR A 275 13.96 -12.96 6.74
CA TYR A 275 13.76 -12.72 5.30
C TYR A 275 14.17 -11.28 4.92
N PRO A 276 15.48 -10.96 4.87
CA PRO A 276 15.94 -9.58 4.71
C PRO A 276 15.59 -8.92 3.37
N ARG A 277 15.33 -9.72 2.33
CA ARG A 277 15.01 -9.25 0.96
C ARG A 277 13.51 -9.18 0.68
N GLU A 278 12.68 -9.72 1.55
CA GLU A 278 11.23 -9.81 1.39
C GLU A 278 10.49 -8.97 2.44
N CYS A 279 10.93 -9.02 3.70
CA CYS A 279 10.20 -8.43 4.81
C CYS A 279 10.65 -7.03 5.17
N ASN A 280 9.70 -6.12 5.36
CA ASN A 280 9.97 -4.75 5.81
C ASN A 280 10.52 -4.72 7.23
N TYR A 281 11.50 -3.85 7.48
CA TYR A 281 11.95 -3.54 8.83
C TYR A 281 11.03 -2.47 9.46
N PRO A 282 10.40 -2.73 10.63
CA PRO A 282 9.52 -1.77 11.25
C PRO A 282 10.32 -0.63 11.91
N SER A 283 10.43 0.50 11.21
CA SER A 283 11.05 1.71 11.77
C SER A 283 10.29 2.20 13.00
N ALA A 284 11.00 2.72 14.00
CA ALA A 284 10.38 3.32 15.19
C ALA A 284 9.66 4.66 14.90
N SER A 285 9.83 5.23 13.70
CA SER A 285 9.01 6.32 13.18
C SER A 285 7.65 5.76 12.81
N ALA A 286 6.59 6.24 13.48
CA ALA A 286 5.22 5.88 13.18
C ALA A 286 4.95 6.01 11.67
N PRO A 287 4.12 5.13 11.08
CA PRO A 287 3.69 5.29 9.69
C PRO A 287 2.98 6.64 9.58
N ARG A 288 3.68 7.61 8.98
CA ARG A 288 3.06 8.86 8.54
C ARG A 288 2.13 8.49 7.39
N ASP A 289 0.92 9.04 7.41
CA ASP A 289 -0.13 8.76 6.44
C ASP A 289 0.43 8.63 5.01
N ARG A 290 0.27 7.46 4.40
CA ARG A 290 0.79 7.17 3.04
C ARG A 290 0.22 8.14 2.00
N PHE A 291 -0.95 8.74 2.28
CA PHE A 291 -1.62 9.68 1.39
C PHE A 291 -1.12 11.13 1.53
N SER A 292 -0.31 11.46 2.53
CA SER A 292 0.12 12.86 2.78
C SER A 292 1.51 13.21 2.22
N GLN A 293 2.23 12.27 1.61
CA GLN A 293 3.69 12.38 1.45
C GLN A 293 4.24 12.67 0.04
N LEU A 294 3.42 12.60 -1.01
CA LEU A 294 3.91 12.89 -2.37
C LEU A 294 4.39 14.35 -2.52
N HIS A 295 3.95 15.26 -1.64
CA HIS A 295 4.36 16.67 -1.64
C HIS A 295 5.74 16.96 -1.06
N GLU A 296 6.40 15.99 -0.39
CA GLU A 296 7.74 16.15 0.22
C GLU A 296 8.84 15.39 -0.54
N LEU A 297 8.53 14.81 -1.70
CA LEU A 297 9.49 14.12 -2.54
C LEU A 297 10.37 15.14 -3.28
N GLU A 298 11.59 15.34 -2.78
CA GLU A 298 12.63 16.14 -3.47
C GLU A 298 13.74 15.22 -3.98
N ASP A 299 14.15 15.47 -5.24
CA ASP A 299 15.32 14.81 -5.80
C ASP A 299 16.60 15.22 -5.06
N VAL A 300 17.45 14.25 -4.80
CA VAL A 300 18.76 14.45 -4.18
C VAL A 300 19.65 15.27 -5.12
N LYS A 301 20.32 16.28 -4.55
CA LYS A 301 21.25 17.13 -5.29
C LYS A 301 22.54 16.38 -5.62
N GLU A 302 23.17 16.69 -6.75
CA GLU A 302 24.42 16.07 -7.21
C GLU A 302 25.57 16.16 -6.17
N GLU A 303 25.63 17.28 -5.44
CA GLU A 303 26.60 17.48 -4.33
C GLU A 303 26.41 16.45 -3.21
N GLU A 304 25.16 16.13 -2.90
CA GLU A 304 24.79 15.19 -1.85
C GLU A 304 24.98 13.73 -2.32
N GLN A 305 24.64 13.43 -3.58
CA GLN A 305 25.00 12.15 -4.20
C GLN A 305 26.51 11.89 -4.13
N THR A 306 27.31 12.89 -4.50
CA THR A 306 28.78 12.81 -4.48
C THR A 306 29.33 12.59 -3.07
N LYS A 307 28.74 13.26 -2.07
CA LYS A 307 29.06 13.06 -0.65
C LYS A 307 28.88 11.60 -0.25
N TYR A 308 27.70 11.01 -0.51
CA TYR A 308 27.42 9.62 -0.11
C TYR A 308 28.21 8.60 -0.93
N TRP A 309 28.48 8.88 -2.21
CA TRP A 309 29.37 8.05 -3.03
C TRP A 309 30.78 7.96 -2.43
N ASN A 310 31.35 9.10 -2.00
CA ASN A 310 32.67 9.12 -1.38
C ASN A 310 32.70 8.37 -0.05
N ILE A 311 31.64 8.47 0.76
CA ILE A 311 31.49 7.70 2.01
C ILE A 311 31.51 6.19 1.72
N ALA A 312 30.69 5.71 0.78
CA ALA A 312 30.65 4.29 0.42
C ALA A 312 32.02 3.77 -0.03
N LYS A 313 32.76 4.56 -0.82
CA LYS A 313 34.12 4.21 -1.27
C LYS A 313 35.13 4.12 -0.13
N GLN A 314 35.06 5.02 0.86
CA GLN A 314 35.94 4.97 2.03
C GLN A 314 35.65 3.73 2.88
N GLN A 315 34.38 3.39 3.08
CA GLN A 315 33.99 2.23 3.88
C GLN A 315 34.35 0.90 3.21
N GLN A 316 34.20 0.78 1.89
CA GLN A 316 34.65 -0.38 1.10
C GLN A 316 36.16 -0.63 1.25
N GLN A 317 36.97 0.42 1.46
CA GLN A 317 38.42 0.31 1.66
C GLN A 317 38.80 -0.05 3.11
N GLN A 318 37.94 0.29 4.08
CA GLN A 318 38.17 0.02 5.50
C GLN A 318 37.66 -1.36 5.94
N SER A 319 36.76 -2.00 5.18
CA SER A 319 36.09 -3.26 5.54
C SER A 319 36.96 -4.54 5.45
N ASN A 320 38.24 -4.46 5.78
CA ASN A 320 39.17 -5.60 5.73
C ASN A 320 39.35 -6.36 7.06
N GLY A 321 38.48 -6.19 8.07
CA GLY A 321 38.64 -7.03 9.28
C GLY A 321 37.83 -6.73 10.53
N THR A 322 36.57 -6.33 10.47
CA THR A 322 35.72 -6.40 11.69
C THR A 322 34.24 -6.49 11.34
N THR A 323 33.67 -7.68 11.56
CA THR A 323 32.23 -7.92 11.45
C THR A 323 31.56 -7.46 12.73
N THR A 324 31.40 -6.13 12.90
CA THR A 324 30.51 -5.62 13.94
C THR A 324 29.08 -5.80 13.43
N THR A 325 28.47 -6.93 13.76
CA THR A 325 27.04 -7.16 13.57
C THR A 325 26.31 -6.26 14.56
N SER A 326 26.11 -4.98 14.20
CA SER A 326 25.21 -4.12 14.96
C SER A 326 23.81 -4.66 14.76
N THR A 327 23.28 -5.38 15.74
CA THR A 327 21.92 -5.91 15.71
C THR A 327 20.96 -4.72 15.79
N ARG A 328 20.18 -4.49 14.72
CA ARG A 328 19.14 -3.45 14.67
C ARG A 328 17.98 -3.71 15.63
N TRP A 329 17.95 -4.90 16.21
CA TRP A 329 16.94 -5.37 17.13
C TRP A 329 16.68 -4.41 18.30
N VAL A 330 15.46 -3.89 18.38
CA VAL A 330 14.99 -3.09 19.51
C VAL A 330 13.84 -3.83 20.20
N MET A 331 14.03 -4.21 21.46
CA MET A 331 13.03 -4.82 22.34
C MET A 331 11.96 -3.79 22.78
N LYS A 332 11.17 -3.31 21.83
CA LYS A 332 10.03 -2.42 22.03
C LYS A 332 8.84 -2.97 21.26
N GLU A 333 7.78 -3.35 21.96
CA GLU A 333 6.58 -3.89 21.34
C GLU A 333 5.58 -2.79 20.96
N GLU A 334 4.92 -2.99 19.81
CA GLU A 334 3.76 -2.22 19.38
C GLU A 334 2.74 -3.25 18.84
N LEU A 335 1.81 -3.66 19.71
CA LEU A 335 0.73 -4.58 19.32
C LEU A 335 -0.46 -3.79 18.77
N VAL A 336 -1.10 -4.35 17.76
CA VAL A 336 -2.45 -3.94 17.35
C VAL A 336 -3.44 -4.40 18.44
N ASP A 337 -3.48 -3.71 19.57
CA ASP A 337 -4.40 -4.00 20.67
C ASP A 337 -5.76 -3.37 20.41
N ARG A 338 -6.80 -4.23 20.33
CA ARG A 338 -8.20 -3.79 20.25
C ARG A 338 -8.57 -2.82 21.38
N LYS A 339 -8.05 -3.01 22.60
CA LYS A 339 -8.32 -2.10 23.73
C LYS A 339 -7.64 -0.75 23.55
N ALA A 340 -6.43 -0.71 23.01
CA ALA A 340 -5.74 0.53 22.67
C ALA A 340 -6.48 1.28 21.54
N PHE A 341 -6.92 0.57 20.50
CA PHE A 341 -7.75 1.12 19.43
C PHE A 341 -9.09 1.66 19.97
N GLU A 342 -9.81 0.88 20.77
CA GLU A 342 -11.08 1.30 21.40
C GLU A 342 -10.88 2.51 22.34
N ALA A 343 -9.78 2.56 23.09
CA ALA A 343 -9.45 3.69 23.94
C ALA A 343 -9.14 4.95 23.11
N GLN A 344 -8.43 4.81 21.99
CA GLN A 344 -8.12 5.91 21.08
C GLN A 344 -9.35 6.44 20.35
N VAL A 345 -10.25 5.56 19.91
CA VAL A 345 -11.56 5.92 19.33
C VAL A 345 -12.43 6.63 20.36
N LYS A 346 -12.49 6.16 21.61
CA LYS A 346 -13.21 6.84 22.70
C LYS A 346 -12.63 8.22 23.01
N LYS A 347 -11.30 8.36 22.99
CA LYS A 347 -10.60 9.63 23.25
C LYS A 347 -10.86 10.66 22.14
N SER A 348 -10.88 10.20 20.88
CA SER A 348 -11.25 10.99 19.69
C SER A 348 -12.73 11.43 19.72
N SER A 349 -13.63 10.52 20.12
CA SER A 349 -15.07 10.80 20.24
C SER A 349 -15.40 11.80 21.35
N MET A 350 -14.60 11.87 22.42
CA MET A 350 -14.79 12.84 23.51
C MET A 350 -14.25 14.26 23.20
N SER A 351 -13.40 14.41 22.19
CA SER A 351 -12.85 15.72 21.78
C SER A 351 -13.65 16.43 20.68
N GLY A 352 -14.80 15.88 20.25
CA GLY A 352 -15.53 16.31 19.05
C GLY A 352 -16.94 16.88 19.25
N LEU A 353 -17.28 17.45 20.41
CA LEU A 353 -18.54 18.19 20.59
C LEU A 353 -18.26 19.61 21.10
N PRO A 354 -18.49 20.66 20.29
CA PRO A 354 -18.68 21.98 20.85
C PRO A 354 -20.01 21.95 21.60
N VAL A 355 -19.95 22.19 22.91
CA VAL A 355 -21.13 22.45 23.74
C VAL A 355 -21.76 23.75 23.24
N PHE A 356 -22.68 23.65 22.28
CA PHE A 356 -23.60 24.70 21.91
C PHE A 356 -25.04 24.26 22.22
N GLY A 357 -25.63 24.90 23.23
CA GLY A 357 -27.09 25.11 23.29
C GLY A 357 -27.96 24.03 23.92
N LEU A 358 -27.73 23.67 25.19
CA LEU A 358 -28.81 23.15 26.06
C LEU A 358 -29.27 24.28 27.00
N GLY A 359 -30.02 25.22 26.42
CA GLY A 359 -30.68 26.29 27.14
C GLY A 359 -31.60 27.02 26.17
N VAL A 360 -32.88 27.08 26.51
CA VAL A 360 -33.99 27.71 25.75
C VAL A 360 -34.65 26.83 24.68
N PHE A 361 -35.39 25.80 25.14
CA PHE A 361 -36.63 25.35 24.47
C PHE A 361 -37.59 24.75 25.51
N MET A 362 -37.93 25.53 26.53
CA MET A 362 -39.13 25.30 27.34
C MET A 362 -39.98 26.57 27.36
N ALA A 363 -41.27 26.35 27.14
CA ALA A 363 -42.36 27.32 27.06
C ALA A 363 -42.49 28.04 25.70
N LEU A 364 -43.30 27.47 24.81
CA LEU A 364 -44.50 28.12 24.24
C LEU A 364 -45.22 27.13 23.29
N ALA A 365 -45.92 26.16 23.87
CA ALA A 365 -46.99 25.41 23.18
C ALA A 365 -47.97 24.85 24.22
N ARG A 366 -48.62 25.74 24.97
CA ARG A 366 -49.89 25.45 25.63
C ARG A 366 -50.94 26.37 25.04
N LEU A 367 -51.67 25.89 24.04
CA LEU A 367 -53.04 26.28 23.70
C LEU A 367 -53.43 25.48 22.45
N PHE A 368 -54.08 24.35 22.66
CA PHE A 368 -55.30 23.93 21.96
C PHE A 368 -55.69 22.56 22.53
N MET A 369 -56.49 22.60 23.60
CA MET A 369 -57.41 21.52 23.95
C MET A 369 -58.57 21.58 22.97
N MET A 370 -58.95 20.46 22.35
CA MET A 370 -60.27 19.83 22.52
C MET A 370 -60.45 18.57 21.62
N PRO A 371 -61.45 17.70 21.91
CA PRO A 371 -61.24 16.26 21.99
C PRO A 371 -62.10 15.43 21.03
N SER A 372 -61.78 14.14 20.90
CA SER A 372 -62.68 12.99 20.70
C SER A 372 -61.79 11.75 20.45
N SER A 373 -62.13 10.48 20.67
CA SER A 373 -63.12 9.75 21.45
C SER A 373 -62.69 8.27 21.33
N ASN A 374 -63.03 7.46 22.34
CA ASN A 374 -62.71 6.05 22.53
C ASN A 374 -63.06 5.06 21.39
N ARG A 375 -62.15 4.06 21.21
CA ARG A 375 -62.35 2.58 21.05
C ARG A 375 -63.00 2.00 19.76
N PRO A 376 -62.96 0.66 19.52
CA PRO A 376 -61.83 -0.30 19.56
C PRO A 376 -61.84 -1.36 18.40
N ALA A 377 -60.78 -2.18 18.33
CA ALA A 377 -60.69 -3.61 17.94
C ALA A 377 -61.46 -4.20 16.71
N SER A 378 -60.73 -4.87 15.79
CA SER A 378 -61.02 -6.26 15.34
C SER A 378 -60.11 -6.74 14.18
N GLY A 379 -59.77 -8.05 14.20
CA GLY A 379 -59.36 -8.86 13.03
C GLY A 379 -57.85 -9.15 12.96
N ALA A 380 -57.28 -10.29 13.39
CA ALA A 380 -57.53 -11.72 13.10
C ALA A 380 -57.19 -12.15 11.65
N GLY A 381 -56.14 -12.99 11.52
CA GLY A 381 -55.71 -13.69 10.29
C GLY A 381 -54.18 -13.75 10.23
N ARG A 382 -53.42 -14.70 10.81
CA ARG A 382 -53.42 -16.18 10.82
C ARG A 382 -52.77 -16.81 9.56
N TRP A 383 -51.76 -17.65 9.84
CA TRP A 383 -51.03 -18.64 9.00
C TRP A 383 -49.89 -18.10 8.12
N ALA A 384 -48.61 -18.40 8.35
CA ALA A 384 -47.89 -19.67 8.55
C ALA A 384 -47.69 -20.48 7.27
N GLY A 385 -46.42 -20.77 6.98
CA GLY A 385 -45.98 -21.65 5.90
C GLY A 385 -44.56 -21.29 5.44
N ARG A 386 -43.56 -22.15 5.33
CA ARG A 386 -43.04 -23.28 6.11
C ARG A 386 -41.99 -23.88 5.15
N TRP A 387 -40.71 -23.79 5.53
CA TRP A 387 -39.64 -24.78 5.32
C TRP A 387 -39.01 -24.98 3.93
N GLU A 388 -37.67 -24.98 3.97
CA GLU A 388 -36.72 -25.90 3.33
C GLU A 388 -36.90 -26.24 1.85
N GLN A 389 -35.90 -25.88 1.04
CA GLN A 389 -34.72 -26.72 0.78
C GLN A 389 -33.52 -25.86 0.38
#